data_AF-A0A923YJJ9-F1
#
_entry.id   AF-A0A923YJJ9-F1
#
_cell.length_a   1.000
_cell.length_b   1.000
_cell.length_c   1.000
_cell.angle_alpha   90.00
_cell.angle_beta   90.00
_cell.angle_gamma   90.00
#
_symmetry.space_group_name_H-M   'P 1'
#
loop_
_entity.id
_entity.type
_entity.pdbx_description
1 polymer ?
#
loop_
_entity_poly.entity_id
_entity_poly.type
_entity_poly.pdbx_seq_one_letter_code
_entity_poly.pdbx_strand_id
1 'polypeptide(L)'
;PVIRGALASNALRLQSALTGTDLRDIKTVGTFDGSVLTLPRFAGSTPNGGTVVGNGTINLSDVASRGVALDLKIAAANAQVLNRDDIKATVTGPLRLVSNGNGGTIAGRLRIDKGSWQLGRAAAAAAIPVLKTREINLPSDVAPPPAPTAPWTYLIDAVAPGQFNVRGLGLDSDWSADVRLRGPTSNPQIFGTADVQRGSYQFSGKTFDLTRGKIRFTGEQPPDPRLDIAAAGDANGVSATISIQGSASKPEISFTSVPALPEEELLSRLLFGSSITQISAPEAVQLAAAVASLRGGNGLDPINKLRKAIGLDRLRVIGADATTGRGTAIAVGKYLGRKFFVELVTDGKGYSATSIEFRITRWLSLLGTISSLSQQSGLNVKASKDY
;
A
#
# COMPACT_ATOMS: atom_id res chain seq x y z
N PRO A 1 -32.09 14.02 29.16
CA PRO A 1 -32.78 12.83 29.70
C PRO A 1 -32.21 12.49 31.08
N VAL A 2 -33.06 12.25 32.09
CA VAL A 2 -32.60 11.79 33.40
C VAL A 2 -32.64 10.26 33.37
N ILE A 3 -31.49 9.64 33.09
CA ILE A 3 -31.35 8.19 33.13
C ILE A 3 -30.81 7.84 34.51
N ARG A 4 -31.60 7.12 35.30
CA ARG A 4 -31.14 6.51 36.56
C ARG A 4 -31.21 5.01 36.39
N GLY A 5 -30.09 4.33 36.60
CA GLY A 5 -30.02 2.89 36.39
C GLY A 5 -28.59 2.36 36.36
N ALA A 6 -28.46 1.06 36.15
CA ALA A 6 -27.19 0.38 36.00
C ALA A 6 -27.05 -0.19 34.58
N LEU A 7 -25.82 -0.22 34.09
CA LEU A 7 -25.40 -0.95 32.89
C LEU A 7 -24.63 -2.18 33.36
N ALA A 8 -24.98 -3.37 32.87
CA ALA A 8 -24.15 -4.55 33.04
C ALA A 8 -24.01 -5.28 31.71
N SER A 9 -22.80 -5.72 31.39
CA SER A 9 -22.55 -6.58 30.23
C SER A 9 -21.42 -7.54 30.52
N ASN A 10 -21.53 -8.75 29.94
CA ASN A 10 -20.52 -9.80 30.02
C ASN A 10 -20.00 -10.24 28.65
N ALA A 11 -20.55 -9.69 27.57
CA ALA A 11 -20.30 -10.13 26.19
C ALA A 11 -20.44 -8.98 25.18
N LEU A 12 -20.19 -7.72 25.60
CA LEU A 12 -20.24 -6.60 24.67
C LEU A 12 -19.07 -6.69 23.68
N ARG A 13 -19.33 -6.30 22.43
CA ARG A 13 -18.33 -6.24 21.38
C ARG A 13 -18.24 -4.82 20.84
N LEU A 14 -17.02 -4.31 20.71
CA LEU A 14 -16.73 -3.03 20.10
C LEU A 14 -15.93 -3.27 18.82
N GLN A 15 -16.42 -2.75 17.69
CA GLN A 15 -15.74 -2.87 16.40
C GLN A 15 -15.57 -1.49 15.77
N SER A 16 -14.39 -1.26 15.20
CA SER A 16 -14.08 -0.05 14.44
C SER A 16 -13.71 -0.45 13.01
N ALA A 17 -14.54 -0.10 12.03
CA ALA A 17 -14.22 -0.33 10.62
C ALA A 17 -13.02 0.51 10.15
N LEU A 18 -12.79 1.67 10.77
CA LEU A 18 -11.71 2.59 10.41
C LEU A 18 -10.31 2.04 10.77
N THR A 19 -10.22 1.39 11.93
CA THR A 19 -8.95 0.88 12.48
C THR A 19 -8.85 -0.64 12.38
N GLY A 20 -9.96 -1.33 12.10
CA GLY A 20 -10.07 -2.78 12.23
C GLY A 20 -10.01 -3.28 13.67
N THR A 21 -10.07 -2.39 14.67
CA THR A 21 -10.12 -2.79 16.08
C THR A 21 -11.37 -3.63 16.33
N ASP A 22 -11.19 -4.74 17.03
CA ASP A 22 -12.25 -5.64 17.47
C ASP A 22 -11.96 -5.99 18.93
N LEU A 23 -12.81 -5.55 19.84
CA LEU A 23 -12.72 -5.86 21.27
C LEU A 23 -13.94 -6.69 21.62
N ARG A 24 -13.72 -7.89 22.15
CA ARG A 24 -14.73 -8.90 22.42
C ARG A 24 -14.86 -9.16 23.92
N ASP A 25 -15.93 -9.83 24.28
CA ASP A 25 -16.19 -10.33 25.63
C ASP A 25 -16.04 -9.23 26.69
N ILE A 26 -16.49 -8.02 26.33
CA ILE A 26 -16.35 -6.85 27.19
C ILE A 26 -17.27 -7.03 28.39
N LYS A 27 -16.63 -7.22 29.55
CA LYS A 27 -17.23 -7.29 30.87
C LYS A 27 -17.18 -5.91 31.52
N THR A 28 -18.34 -5.37 31.88
CA THR A 28 -18.43 -4.06 32.52
C THR A 28 -19.67 -3.97 33.40
N VAL A 29 -19.53 -3.23 34.50
CA VAL A 29 -20.66 -2.75 35.28
C VAL A 29 -20.53 -1.23 35.34
N GLY A 30 -21.61 -0.52 35.11
CA GLY A 30 -21.67 0.93 35.13
C GLY A 30 -22.91 1.43 35.82
N THR A 31 -22.87 2.68 36.26
CA THR A 31 -24.00 3.35 36.91
C THR A 31 -24.27 4.66 36.20
N PHE A 32 -25.55 4.95 35.97
CA PHE A 32 -26.00 6.23 35.44
C PHE A 32 -26.39 7.15 36.60
N ASP A 33 -25.75 8.31 36.64
CA ASP A 33 -26.20 9.46 37.41
C ASP A 33 -26.68 10.55 36.44
N GLY A 34 -27.99 10.57 36.17
CA GLY A 34 -28.59 11.47 35.19
C GLY A 34 -28.16 11.14 33.76
N SER A 35 -27.31 11.98 33.16
CA SER A 35 -26.77 11.76 31.81
C SER A 35 -25.35 11.20 31.82
N VAL A 36 -24.77 10.99 33.00
CA VAL A 36 -23.38 10.55 33.15
C VAL A 36 -23.34 9.06 33.48
N LEU A 37 -22.78 8.27 32.57
CA LEU A 37 -22.43 6.88 32.79
C LEU A 37 -21.03 6.79 33.38
N THR A 38 -20.94 6.29 34.61
CA THR A 38 -19.67 5.95 35.26
C THR A 38 -19.38 4.47 35.06
N LEU A 39 -18.18 4.15 34.58
CA LEU A 39 -17.65 2.81 34.37
C LEU A 39 -16.46 2.61 35.33
N PRO A 40 -16.69 2.08 36.56
CA PRO A 40 -15.60 1.82 37.51
C PRO A 40 -14.55 0.84 36.95
N ARG A 41 -15.00 -0.10 36.11
CA ARG A 41 -14.14 -1.02 35.40
C ARG A 41 -14.83 -1.56 34.14
N PHE A 42 -14.08 -1.64 33.06
CA PHE A 42 -14.38 -2.50 31.91
C PHE A 42 -13.15 -3.36 31.58
N ALA A 43 -13.37 -4.55 31.04
CA ALA A 43 -12.33 -5.45 30.59
C ALA A 43 -12.80 -6.23 29.37
N GLY A 44 -11.96 -6.38 28.35
CA GLY A 44 -12.25 -7.19 27.16
C GLY A 44 -10.97 -7.73 26.52
N SER A 45 -11.14 -8.55 25.49
CA SER A 45 -10.03 -9.21 24.77
C SER A 45 -10.02 -8.90 23.28
N THR A 46 -8.83 -8.78 22.70
CA THR A 46 -8.62 -8.57 21.27
C THR A 46 -8.41 -9.92 20.55
N PRO A 47 -8.61 -10.02 19.22
CA PRO A 47 -8.53 -11.27 18.47
C PRO A 47 -7.21 -12.05 18.61
N ASN A 48 -6.12 -11.34 18.88
CA ASN A 48 -4.80 -11.94 19.11
C ASN A 48 -4.59 -12.45 20.55
N GLY A 49 -5.64 -12.48 21.39
CA GLY A 49 -5.56 -12.88 22.81
C GLY A 49 -5.07 -11.78 23.76
N GLY A 50 -4.80 -10.58 23.25
CA GLY A 50 -4.49 -9.40 24.06
C GLY A 50 -5.65 -8.93 24.93
N THR A 51 -5.36 -8.10 25.92
CA THR A 51 -6.37 -7.60 26.86
C THR A 51 -6.40 -6.08 26.92
N VAL A 52 -7.60 -5.55 27.13
CA VAL A 52 -7.84 -4.13 27.36
C VAL A 52 -8.65 -4.02 28.65
N VAL A 53 -8.12 -3.28 29.62
CA VAL A 53 -8.81 -2.97 30.88
C VAL A 53 -8.84 -1.47 31.08
N GLY A 54 -9.89 -0.96 31.70
CA GLY A 54 -9.97 0.47 31.91
C GLY A 54 -11.11 0.90 32.81
N ASN A 55 -11.24 2.21 32.96
CA ASN A 55 -12.31 2.87 33.68
C ASN A 55 -12.57 4.24 33.04
N GLY A 56 -13.69 4.86 33.39
CA GLY A 56 -13.95 6.21 32.94
C GLY A 56 -15.40 6.65 33.08
N THR A 57 -15.67 7.80 32.49
CA THR A 57 -17.00 8.43 32.49
C THR A 57 -17.40 8.82 31.08
N ILE A 58 -18.68 8.69 30.78
CA ILE A 58 -19.29 9.09 29.50
C ILE A 58 -20.49 9.97 29.83
N ASN A 59 -20.48 11.22 29.38
CA ASN A 59 -21.59 12.14 29.55
C ASN A 59 -22.37 12.30 28.23
N LEU A 60 -23.66 12.00 28.31
CA LEU A 60 -24.61 11.98 27.21
C LEU A 60 -25.57 13.19 27.23
N SER A 61 -25.33 14.22 28.06
CA SER A 61 -26.21 15.38 28.22
C SER A 61 -26.50 16.09 26.90
N ASP A 62 -25.46 16.25 26.09
CA ASP A 62 -25.45 17.08 24.88
C ASP A 62 -25.20 16.27 23.62
N VAL A 63 -25.54 14.97 23.63
CA VAL A 63 -25.24 14.08 22.49
C VAL A 63 -25.85 14.57 21.18
N ALA A 64 -27.03 15.19 21.24
CA ALA A 64 -27.74 15.70 20.07
C ALA A 64 -27.21 17.07 19.59
N SER A 65 -26.55 17.85 20.46
CA SER A 65 -26.16 19.24 20.19
C SER A 65 -24.66 19.43 20.04
N ARG A 66 -23.85 18.77 20.88
CA ARG A 66 -22.39 18.90 20.92
C ARG A 66 -21.65 17.59 20.76
N GLY A 67 -22.31 16.44 20.89
CA GLY A 67 -21.68 15.11 20.83
C GLY A 67 -21.43 14.51 22.22
N VAL A 68 -20.64 13.43 22.27
CA VAL A 68 -20.39 12.68 23.51
C VAL A 68 -19.13 13.19 24.20
N ALA A 69 -19.29 13.69 25.43
CA ALA A 69 -18.15 13.97 26.30
C ALA A 69 -17.73 12.69 27.04
N LEU A 70 -16.44 12.43 27.11
CA LEU A 70 -15.91 11.23 27.75
C LEU A 70 -14.50 11.45 28.32
N ASP A 71 -14.17 10.65 29.32
CA ASP A 71 -12.81 10.49 29.83
C ASP A 71 -12.61 9.01 30.15
N LEU A 72 -11.88 8.31 29.29
CA LEU A 72 -11.63 6.88 29.38
C LEU A 72 -10.13 6.66 29.59
N LYS A 73 -9.77 6.00 30.69
CA LYS A 73 -8.41 5.54 30.98
C LYS A 73 -8.33 4.06 30.69
N ILE A 74 -7.38 3.68 29.84
CA ILE A 74 -7.25 2.35 29.29
C ILE A 74 -5.82 1.87 29.53
N ALA A 75 -5.67 0.62 29.95
CA ALA A 75 -4.42 -0.11 29.92
C ALA A 75 -4.56 -1.26 28.92
N ALA A 76 -3.73 -1.21 27.88
CA ALA A 76 -3.60 -2.29 26.90
C ALA A 76 -2.44 -3.21 27.30
N ALA A 77 -2.64 -4.51 27.21
CA ALA A 77 -1.59 -5.50 27.36
C ALA A 77 -1.62 -6.44 26.16
N ASN A 78 -0.58 -6.36 25.32
CA ASN A 78 -0.45 -7.09 24.05
C ASN A 78 -1.73 -7.00 23.18
N ALA A 79 -2.39 -5.84 23.20
CA ALA A 79 -3.71 -5.66 22.58
C ALA A 79 -3.59 -5.26 21.12
N GLN A 80 -4.30 -5.96 20.23
CA GLN A 80 -4.37 -5.59 18.82
C GLN A 80 -5.32 -4.40 18.63
N VAL A 81 -4.74 -3.21 18.52
CA VAL A 81 -5.46 -1.92 18.39
C VAL A 81 -5.57 -1.42 16.95
N LEU A 82 -4.92 -2.10 16.02
CA LEU A 82 -4.98 -1.78 14.60
C LEU A 82 -4.91 -3.09 13.80
N ASN A 83 -5.88 -3.30 12.92
CA ASN A 83 -5.98 -4.49 12.09
C ASN A 83 -6.63 -4.16 10.74
N ARG A 84 -5.91 -3.39 9.92
CA ARG A 84 -6.27 -3.13 8.54
C ARG A 84 -5.49 -4.04 7.60
N ASP A 85 -5.89 -4.05 6.33
CA ASP A 85 -5.23 -4.86 5.29
C ASP A 85 -3.83 -4.36 4.94
N ASP A 86 -3.59 -3.06 5.12
CA ASP A 86 -2.32 -2.38 4.90
C ASP A 86 -1.46 -2.33 6.17
N ILE A 87 -2.06 -2.09 7.34
CA ILE A 87 -1.31 -1.91 8.58
C ILE A 87 -1.95 -2.62 9.77
N LYS A 88 -1.11 -3.24 10.60
CA LYS A 88 -1.50 -3.89 11.85
C LYS A 88 -0.58 -3.49 12.97
N ALA A 89 -1.12 -3.33 14.17
CA ALA A 89 -0.36 -2.98 15.36
C ALA A 89 -0.95 -3.62 16.61
N THR A 90 -0.07 -4.19 17.41
CA THR A 90 -0.32 -4.72 18.74
C THR A 90 0.49 -3.91 19.73
N VAL A 91 -0.15 -3.46 20.81
CA VAL A 91 0.46 -2.50 21.74
C VAL A 91 0.26 -2.88 23.20
N THR A 92 1.20 -2.43 24.01
CA THR A 92 1.15 -2.49 25.47
C THR A 92 1.40 -1.09 26.02
N GLY A 93 0.56 -0.64 26.95
CA GLY A 93 0.74 0.63 27.65
C GLY A 93 -0.56 1.36 27.96
N PRO A 94 -0.46 2.49 28.66
CA PRO A 94 -1.59 3.35 28.96
C PRO A 94 -2.05 4.14 27.74
N LEU A 95 -3.38 4.23 27.60
CA LEU A 95 -4.12 5.04 26.66
C LEU A 95 -5.13 5.89 27.44
N ARG A 96 -5.43 7.08 26.95
CA ARG A 96 -6.53 7.92 27.45
C ARG A 96 -7.26 8.57 26.30
N LEU A 97 -8.58 8.48 26.31
CA LEU A 97 -9.45 9.17 25.37
C LEU A 97 -10.21 10.24 26.15
N VAL A 98 -10.09 11.50 25.73
CA VAL A 98 -10.77 12.63 26.37
C VAL A 98 -11.53 13.42 25.31
N SER A 99 -12.81 13.71 25.55
CA SER A 99 -13.64 14.55 24.70
C SER A 99 -14.56 15.39 25.58
N ASN A 100 -14.82 16.63 25.18
CA ASN A 100 -15.81 17.51 25.82
C ASN A 100 -17.13 17.56 25.03
N GLY A 101 -17.34 16.59 24.13
CA GLY A 101 -18.43 16.57 23.15
C GLY A 101 -17.94 17.01 21.78
N ASN A 102 -17.18 18.11 21.72
CA ASN A 102 -16.73 18.73 20.48
C ASN A 102 -15.27 18.38 20.17
N GLY A 103 -15.06 17.23 19.52
CA GLY A 103 -13.73 16.69 19.27
C GLY A 103 -13.11 16.07 20.51
N GLY A 104 -11.85 15.64 20.40
CA GLY A 104 -11.20 14.95 21.51
C GLY A 104 -9.71 14.73 21.31
N THR A 105 -9.07 14.17 22.32
CA THR A 105 -7.65 13.79 22.31
C THR A 105 -7.52 12.31 22.58
N ILE A 106 -6.76 11.63 21.73
CA ILE A 106 -6.30 10.26 21.94
C ILE A 106 -4.85 10.36 22.42
N ALA A 107 -4.64 10.16 23.70
CA ALA A 107 -3.33 10.21 24.33
C ALA A 107 -2.81 8.80 24.65
N GLY A 108 -1.50 8.58 24.54
CA GLY A 108 -0.93 7.28 24.87
C GLY A 108 0.59 7.27 24.97
N ARG A 109 1.12 6.39 25.80
CA ARG A 109 2.55 6.03 25.81
C ARG A 109 2.62 4.53 25.60
N LEU A 110 2.98 4.12 24.40
CA LEU A 110 2.76 2.77 23.91
C LEU A 110 4.07 2.11 23.54
N ARG A 111 4.24 0.86 23.94
CA ARG A 111 5.21 -0.04 23.33
C ARG A 111 4.48 -0.81 22.24
N ILE A 112 5.00 -0.76 21.02
CA ILE A 112 4.52 -1.60 19.92
C ILE A 112 5.13 -2.99 20.12
N ASP A 113 4.29 -3.94 20.52
CA ASP A 113 4.66 -5.35 20.67
C ASP A 113 4.96 -5.97 19.31
N LYS A 114 4.05 -5.78 18.36
CA LYS A 114 4.15 -6.33 17.02
C LYS A 114 3.49 -5.38 16.04
N GLY A 115 4.21 -5.00 15.01
CA GLY A 115 3.71 -4.18 13.91
C GLY A 115 3.92 -4.86 12.57
N SER A 116 3.03 -4.64 11.63
CA SER A 116 3.25 -5.01 10.24
C SER A 116 2.66 -3.97 9.31
N TRP A 117 3.42 -3.56 8.30
CA TRP A 117 2.96 -2.71 7.22
C TRP A 117 3.20 -3.39 5.87
N GLN A 118 2.13 -3.54 5.10
CA GLN A 118 2.15 -3.99 3.72
C GLN A 118 2.17 -2.79 2.76
N LEU A 119 3.32 -2.52 2.15
CA LEU A 119 3.51 -1.55 1.09
C LEU A 119 2.75 -1.96 -0.19
N GLY A 120 2.35 -0.97 -0.98
CA GLY A 120 1.60 -1.18 -2.23
C GLY A 120 0.13 -1.55 -2.01
N ARG A 121 -0.26 -1.88 -0.77
CA ARG A 121 -1.66 -1.86 -0.34
C ARG A 121 -1.93 -0.48 0.20
N ALA A 122 -2.20 0.48 -0.69
CA ALA A 122 -2.86 1.68 -0.23
C ALA A 122 -4.26 1.24 0.24
N ALA A 123 -4.54 1.35 1.54
CA ALA A 123 -5.91 1.58 1.91
C ALA A 123 -6.25 2.94 1.32
N ALA A 124 -6.89 2.92 0.15
CA ALA A 124 -7.96 3.86 -0.07
C ALA A 124 -8.95 3.60 1.07
N ALA A 125 -8.68 4.19 2.25
CA ALA A 125 -9.76 4.63 3.11
C ALA A 125 -10.52 5.58 2.19
N ALA A 126 -11.48 5.02 1.46
CA ALA A 126 -12.41 5.79 0.68
C ALA A 126 -12.97 6.78 1.69
N ALA A 127 -12.47 8.01 1.67
CA ALA A 127 -13.15 9.10 2.31
C ALA A 127 -14.52 9.04 1.65
N ILE A 128 -15.53 8.56 2.38
CA ILE A 128 -16.89 8.50 1.88
C ILE A 128 -17.12 9.92 1.36
N PRO A 129 -17.35 10.10 0.04
CA PRO A 129 -17.43 11.43 -0.53
C PRO A 129 -18.54 12.16 0.23
N VAL A 130 -18.17 13.17 1.01
CA VAL A 130 -19.16 14.01 1.68
C VAL A 130 -19.74 14.87 0.57
N LEU A 131 -20.86 14.42 0.00
CA LEU A 131 -21.62 15.21 -0.93
C LEU A 131 -22.05 16.48 -0.20
N LYS A 132 -21.57 17.64 -0.64
CA LYS A 132 -22.09 18.92 -0.19
C LYS A 132 -23.49 19.07 -0.76
N THR A 133 -24.49 18.57 -0.04
CA THR A 133 -25.89 18.78 -0.39
C THR A 133 -26.27 20.19 0.05
N ARG A 134 -26.86 20.95 -0.88
CA ARG A 134 -27.55 22.21 -0.56
C ARG A 134 -29.03 21.88 -0.56
N GLU A 135 -29.59 21.69 0.62
CA GLU A 135 -31.01 21.41 0.74
C GLU A 135 -31.81 22.71 0.48
N ILE A 136 -32.76 22.64 -0.44
CA ILE A 136 -33.70 23.72 -0.78
C ILE A 136 -35.11 23.26 -0.37
N ASN A 137 -35.91 24.13 0.25
CA ASN A 137 -37.24 23.84 0.81
C ASN A 137 -37.27 22.87 2.01
N LEU A 138 -36.41 23.07 3.02
CA LEU A 138 -36.59 22.38 4.30
C LEU A 138 -37.87 22.86 5.00
N PRO A 139 -38.80 21.96 5.34
CA PRO A 139 -39.91 22.34 6.19
C PRO A 139 -39.39 22.76 7.57
N SER A 140 -40.12 23.66 8.23
CA SER A 140 -39.69 24.33 9.47
C SER A 140 -39.60 23.41 10.70
N ASP A 141 -39.95 22.14 10.55
CA ASP A 141 -39.85 21.06 11.53
C ASP A 141 -38.55 20.24 11.41
N VAL A 142 -37.69 20.54 10.44
CA VAL A 142 -36.39 19.85 10.29
C VAL A 142 -35.36 20.47 11.24
N ALA A 143 -34.81 19.63 12.11
CA ALA A 143 -33.76 20.02 13.04
C ALA A 143 -32.55 20.64 12.29
N PRO A 144 -31.89 21.68 12.83
CA PRO A 144 -30.73 22.29 12.20
C PRO A 144 -29.66 21.24 11.85
N PRO A 145 -28.89 21.44 10.76
CA PRO A 145 -27.75 20.58 10.46
C PRO A 145 -26.83 20.48 11.69
N PRO A 146 -26.34 19.28 12.05
CA PRO A 146 -25.42 19.13 13.17
C PRO A 146 -24.23 20.08 12.98
N ALA A 147 -23.90 20.84 14.03
CA ALA A 147 -22.73 21.72 13.99
C ALA A 147 -21.47 20.89 13.71
N PRO A 148 -20.55 21.36 12.84
CA PRO A 148 -19.32 20.62 12.54
C PRO A 148 -18.51 20.41 13.82
N THR A 149 -18.23 19.14 14.12
CA THR A 149 -17.43 18.76 15.28
C THR A 149 -15.95 19.06 15.04
N ALA A 150 -15.26 19.55 16.06
CA ALA A 150 -13.81 19.72 16.02
C ALA A 150 -13.12 18.37 15.77
N PRO A 151 -12.02 18.32 15.01
CA PRO A 151 -11.33 17.08 14.75
C PRO A 151 -10.74 16.51 16.05
N TRP A 152 -10.70 15.19 16.13
CA TRP A 152 -9.90 14.52 17.15
C TRP A 152 -8.42 14.81 16.91
N THR A 153 -7.62 14.75 17.97
CA THR A 153 -6.17 14.96 17.91
C THR A 153 -5.42 13.78 18.54
N TYR A 154 -4.21 13.55 18.06
CA TYR A 154 -3.29 12.59 18.65
C TYR A 154 -2.33 13.25 19.62
N LEU A 155 -2.05 12.55 20.71
CA LEU A 155 -0.97 12.81 21.67
C LEU A 155 -0.33 11.46 22.04
N ILE A 156 0.24 10.77 21.06
CA ILE A 156 0.74 9.40 21.22
C ILE A 156 2.25 9.39 21.11
N ASP A 157 2.91 8.78 22.09
CA ASP A 157 4.31 8.41 22.03
C ASP A 157 4.38 6.89 21.89
N ALA A 158 5.06 6.39 20.86
CA ALA A 158 5.11 4.98 20.55
C ALA A 158 6.55 4.53 20.26
N VAL A 159 6.97 3.46 20.95
CA VAL A 159 8.29 2.85 20.76
C VAL A 159 8.14 1.42 20.28
N ALA A 160 8.77 1.08 19.16
CA ALA A 160 8.91 -0.27 18.64
C ALA A 160 10.38 -0.71 18.77
N PRO A 161 10.72 -1.67 19.65
CA PRO A 161 12.12 -2.05 19.86
C PRO A 161 12.74 -2.89 18.72
N GLY A 162 12.00 -3.24 17.67
CA GLY A 162 12.50 -4.07 16.56
C GLY A 162 11.49 -5.06 15.95
N GLN A 163 10.23 -5.02 16.37
CA GLN A 163 9.19 -5.96 15.90
C GLN A 163 8.19 -5.29 14.95
N PHE A 164 8.61 -4.25 14.24
CA PHE A 164 7.79 -3.62 13.21
C PHE A 164 8.23 -4.11 11.83
N ASN A 165 7.49 -5.05 11.26
CA ASN A 165 7.81 -5.58 9.96
C ASN A 165 7.24 -4.70 8.83
N VAL A 166 8.02 -4.50 7.78
CA VAL A 166 7.59 -3.80 6.56
C VAL A 166 7.84 -4.72 5.38
N ARG A 167 6.76 -5.03 4.65
CA ARG A 167 6.74 -5.94 3.51
C ARG A 167 6.09 -5.30 2.30
N GLY A 168 6.46 -5.76 1.11
CA GLY A 168 5.81 -5.39 -0.15
C GLY A 168 6.70 -4.57 -1.06
N LEU A 169 6.32 -4.48 -2.34
CA LEU A 169 7.11 -3.83 -3.39
C LEU A 169 8.55 -4.36 -3.53
N GLY A 170 8.80 -5.60 -3.11
CA GLY A 170 10.13 -6.22 -3.07
C GLY A 170 10.83 -6.14 -1.71
N LEU A 171 10.35 -5.33 -0.77
CA LEU A 171 10.91 -5.20 0.57
C LEU A 171 10.40 -6.30 1.50
N ASP A 172 11.28 -6.88 2.32
CA ASP A 172 10.95 -7.58 3.57
C ASP A 172 11.96 -7.19 4.65
N SER A 173 11.50 -6.51 5.70
CA SER A 173 12.39 -5.90 6.68
C SER A 173 11.75 -5.75 8.05
N ASP A 174 12.57 -5.75 9.09
CA ASP A 174 12.18 -5.49 10.48
C ASP A 174 12.81 -4.18 10.95
N TRP A 175 12.02 -3.35 11.61
CA TRP A 175 12.39 -1.99 12.03
C TRP A 175 12.19 -1.79 13.52
N SER A 176 13.08 -1.01 14.11
CA SER A 176 12.84 -0.31 15.37
C SER A 176 12.36 1.11 15.09
N ALA A 177 11.59 1.69 16.00
CA ALA A 177 11.10 3.05 15.86
C ALA A 177 10.87 3.71 17.23
N ASP A 178 11.09 5.02 17.29
CA ASP A 178 10.63 5.90 18.36
C ASP A 178 9.89 7.06 17.69
N VAL A 179 8.57 7.05 17.78
CA VAL A 179 7.70 7.97 17.05
C VAL A 179 6.71 8.66 17.97
N ARG A 180 6.45 9.93 17.66
CA ARG A 180 5.47 10.76 18.36
C ARG A 180 4.44 11.24 17.34
N LEU A 181 3.18 10.88 17.57
CA LEU A 181 2.04 11.28 16.76
C LEU A 181 1.34 12.47 17.42
N ARG A 182 1.13 13.54 16.66
CA ARG A 182 0.54 14.81 17.12
C ARG A 182 -0.48 15.34 16.11
N GLY A 183 -1.25 16.34 16.51
CA GLY A 183 -2.15 17.07 15.62
C GLY A 183 -3.44 16.30 15.27
N PRO A 184 -4.24 16.82 14.32
CA PRO A 184 -5.55 16.25 13.97
C PRO A 184 -5.45 14.82 13.42
N THR A 185 -6.42 13.97 13.75
CA THR A 185 -6.46 12.57 13.26
C THR A 185 -6.64 12.46 11.74
N SER A 186 -7.18 13.51 11.11
CA SER A 186 -7.33 13.63 9.66
C SER A 186 -6.03 14.01 8.93
N ASN A 187 -5.09 14.65 9.61
CA ASN A 187 -3.81 15.06 9.04
C ASN A 187 -2.73 15.08 10.15
N PRO A 188 -2.30 13.90 10.62
CA PRO A 188 -1.43 13.81 11.78
C PRO A 188 -0.01 14.25 11.46
N GLN A 189 0.69 14.75 12.46
CA GLN A 189 2.13 15.01 12.43
C GLN A 189 2.87 13.85 13.07
N ILE A 190 3.90 13.36 12.39
CA ILE A 190 4.77 12.30 12.90
C ILE A 190 6.15 12.90 13.16
N PHE A 191 6.70 12.65 14.34
CA PHE A 191 8.06 13.03 14.72
C PHE A 191 8.83 11.79 15.17
N GLY A 192 10.16 11.84 15.06
CA GLY A 192 11.05 10.78 15.58
C GLY A 192 11.80 10.04 14.48
N THR A 193 12.20 8.81 14.74
CA THR A 193 13.01 8.01 13.81
C THR A 193 12.54 6.56 13.75
N ALA A 194 12.83 5.92 12.61
CA ALA A 194 12.81 4.48 12.48
C ALA A 194 14.12 4.00 11.85
N ASP A 195 14.65 2.92 12.39
CA ASP A 195 15.94 2.35 12.00
C ASP A 195 15.72 0.87 11.64
N VAL A 196 16.27 0.46 10.50
CA VAL A 196 16.22 -0.93 10.05
C VAL A 196 17.08 -1.79 10.98
N GLN A 197 16.54 -2.92 11.41
CA GLN A 197 17.26 -3.91 12.20
C GLN A 197 17.85 -4.99 11.29
N ARG A 198 17.06 -5.42 10.32
CA ARG A 198 17.44 -6.37 9.28
C ARG A 198 16.43 -6.33 8.15
N GLY A 199 16.82 -6.80 6.99
CA GLY A 199 15.89 -7.01 5.89
C GLY A 199 16.61 -7.09 4.57
N SER A 200 15.84 -7.37 3.54
CA SER A 200 16.31 -7.42 2.19
C SER A 200 15.29 -6.80 1.23
N TYR A 201 15.79 -6.43 0.07
CA TYR A 201 15.03 -5.91 -1.04
C TYR A 201 15.25 -6.80 -2.25
N GLN A 202 14.18 -7.31 -2.83
CA GLN A 202 14.21 -8.13 -4.02
C GLN A 202 13.90 -7.29 -5.25
N PHE A 203 14.82 -7.32 -6.22
CA PHE A 203 14.71 -6.59 -7.48
C PHE A 203 15.21 -7.44 -8.65
N SER A 204 14.40 -7.59 -9.70
CA SER A 204 14.71 -8.40 -10.88
C SER A 204 15.22 -9.82 -10.55
N GLY A 205 14.61 -10.48 -9.56
CA GLY A 205 15.00 -11.80 -9.10
C GLY A 205 16.28 -11.86 -8.25
N LYS A 206 16.97 -10.74 -8.04
CA LYS A 206 18.15 -10.60 -7.17
C LYS A 206 17.75 -10.07 -5.80
N THR A 207 18.51 -10.44 -4.78
CA THR A 207 18.29 -10.02 -3.39
C THR A 207 19.40 -9.07 -2.96
N PHE A 208 19.02 -7.94 -2.38
CA PHE A 208 19.92 -6.93 -1.81
C PHE A 208 19.66 -6.85 -0.32
N ASP A 209 20.68 -7.05 0.50
CA ASP A 209 20.57 -6.94 1.94
C ASP A 209 20.61 -5.46 2.36
N LEU A 210 19.68 -5.06 3.22
CA LEU A 210 19.65 -3.70 3.78
C LEU A 210 20.83 -3.54 4.74
N THR A 211 21.82 -2.73 4.35
CA THR A 211 23.00 -2.41 5.15
C THR A 211 22.81 -1.12 5.96
N ARG A 212 21.89 -0.25 5.52
CA ARG A 212 21.46 0.95 6.24
C ARG A 212 19.99 1.21 5.96
N GLY A 213 19.27 1.71 6.95
CA GLY A 213 17.90 2.19 6.76
C GLY A 213 17.52 3.11 7.90
N LYS A 214 17.50 4.40 7.64
CA LYS A 214 17.06 5.43 8.58
C LYS A 214 15.92 6.22 7.96
N ILE A 215 14.85 6.35 8.71
CA ILE A 215 13.70 7.17 8.36
C ILE A 215 13.55 8.21 9.45
N ARG A 216 13.53 9.49 9.07
CA ARG A 216 13.38 10.60 10.02
C ARG A 216 12.08 11.33 9.76
N PHE A 217 11.26 11.42 10.79
CA PHE A 217 10.00 12.13 10.79
C PHE A 217 10.18 13.51 11.45
N THR A 218 9.83 14.57 10.72
CA THR A 218 10.08 15.98 11.07
C THR A 218 8.81 16.76 11.40
N GLY A 219 7.63 16.12 11.39
CA GLY A 219 6.35 16.76 11.67
C GLY A 219 5.67 17.42 10.48
N GLU A 220 6.12 17.12 9.26
CA GLU A 220 5.55 17.63 8.01
C GLU A 220 4.07 17.19 7.84
N GLN A 221 3.29 18.04 7.16
CA GLN A 221 1.85 17.83 6.92
C GLN A 221 1.51 18.09 5.45
N PRO A 222 1.14 17.07 4.65
CA PRO A 222 1.04 15.66 5.03
C PRO A 222 2.40 15.03 5.40
N PRO A 223 2.44 13.90 6.12
CA PRO A 223 3.70 13.24 6.49
C PRO A 223 4.57 12.89 5.28
N ASP A 224 5.78 13.46 5.23
CA ASP A 224 6.79 13.18 4.20
C ASP A 224 8.18 13.00 4.86
N PRO A 225 8.50 11.80 5.40
CA PRO A 225 9.74 11.60 6.12
C PRO A 225 10.97 11.64 5.22
N ARG A 226 12.12 11.94 5.82
CA ARG A 226 13.43 11.84 5.15
C ARG A 226 13.94 10.41 5.19
N LEU A 227 14.43 9.94 4.07
CA LEU A 227 14.96 8.59 3.87
C LEU A 227 16.48 8.65 3.75
N ASP A 228 17.17 7.69 4.37
CA ASP A 228 18.58 7.33 4.12
C ASP A 228 18.69 5.81 4.23
N ILE A 229 18.53 5.13 3.09
CA ILE A 229 18.47 3.68 2.99
C ILE A 229 19.54 3.21 2.02
N ALA A 230 20.29 2.18 2.39
CA ALA A 230 21.26 1.52 1.52
C ALA A 230 21.06 0.01 1.54
N ALA A 231 21.13 -0.61 0.36
CA ALA A 231 21.05 -2.05 0.18
C ALA A 231 22.22 -2.53 -0.68
N ALA A 232 22.83 -3.66 -0.35
CA ALA A 232 23.97 -4.22 -1.07
C ALA A 232 23.70 -5.66 -1.51
N GLY A 233 24.20 -6.05 -2.68
CA GLY A 233 24.01 -7.40 -3.22
C GLY A 233 24.85 -7.67 -4.46
N ASP A 234 24.92 -8.93 -4.88
CA ASP A 234 25.66 -9.30 -6.09
C ASP A 234 24.83 -9.09 -7.36
N ALA A 235 25.45 -8.45 -8.35
CA ALA A 235 24.91 -8.20 -9.66
C ALA A 235 25.81 -8.83 -10.74
N ASN A 236 25.85 -10.16 -10.79
CA ASN A 236 26.62 -10.95 -11.76
C ASN A 236 28.14 -10.74 -11.61
N GLY A 237 28.65 -11.00 -10.41
CA GLY A 237 30.07 -10.91 -10.10
C GLY A 237 30.56 -9.50 -9.80
N VAL A 238 29.63 -8.59 -9.49
CA VAL A 238 29.91 -7.19 -9.13
C VAL A 238 29.11 -6.87 -7.87
N SER A 239 29.79 -6.35 -6.85
CA SER A 239 29.13 -5.93 -5.61
C SER A 239 28.43 -4.60 -5.83
N ALA A 240 27.11 -4.62 -5.96
CA ALA A 240 26.28 -3.46 -6.21
C ALA A 240 25.70 -2.89 -4.90
N THR A 241 25.62 -1.57 -4.79
CA THR A 241 24.96 -0.86 -3.69
C THR A 241 23.91 0.10 -4.24
N ILE A 242 22.69 0.00 -3.73
CA ILE A 242 21.55 0.87 -4.02
C ILE A 242 21.42 1.84 -2.85
N SER A 243 21.36 3.14 -3.11
CA SER A 243 21.12 4.16 -2.09
C SER A 243 19.84 4.95 -2.41
N ILE A 244 18.97 5.10 -1.42
CA ILE A 244 17.71 5.86 -1.48
C ILE A 244 17.76 6.96 -0.44
N GLN A 245 17.76 8.20 -0.90
CA GLN A 245 17.85 9.40 -0.06
C GLN A 245 16.73 10.40 -0.41
N GLY A 246 16.61 11.50 0.33
CA GLY A 246 15.62 12.54 0.04
C GLY A 246 14.33 12.38 0.85
N SER A 247 13.21 12.91 0.36
CA SER A 247 11.91 12.75 1.02
C SER A 247 11.15 11.56 0.45
N ALA A 248 10.23 10.97 1.21
CA ALA A 248 9.45 9.83 0.74
C ALA A 248 8.58 10.15 -0.49
N SER A 249 8.16 11.41 -0.65
CA SER A 249 7.44 11.88 -1.84
C SER A 249 8.34 12.10 -3.06
N LYS A 250 9.64 12.35 -2.85
CA LYS A 250 10.65 12.59 -3.89
C LYS A 250 11.97 11.90 -3.53
N PRO A 251 12.02 10.55 -3.59
CA PRO A 251 13.25 9.83 -3.30
C PRO A 251 14.26 10.00 -4.44
N GLU A 252 15.52 10.21 -4.07
CA GLU A 252 16.67 10.15 -4.96
C GLU A 252 17.30 8.76 -4.85
N ILE A 253 17.33 8.04 -5.97
CA ILE A 253 17.86 6.68 -6.04
C ILE A 253 19.16 6.72 -6.85
N SER A 254 20.22 6.13 -6.30
CA SER A 254 21.52 6.03 -6.96
C SER A 254 22.11 4.62 -6.81
N PHE A 255 22.94 4.22 -7.77
CA PHE A 255 23.55 2.90 -7.82
C PHE A 255 25.07 3.04 -7.92
N THR A 256 25.78 2.25 -7.13
CA THR A 256 27.25 2.18 -7.14
C THR A 256 27.70 0.73 -7.14
N SER A 257 28.94 0.47 -7.55
CA SER A 257 29.47 -0.89 -7.62
C SER A 257 30.95 -0.97 -7.30
N VAL A 258 31.39 -2.16 -6.90
CA VAL A 258 32.81 -2.54 -6.80
C VAL A 258 33.03 -3.79 -7.66
N PRO A 259 33.91 -3.74 -8.69
CA PRO A 259 34.64 -2.55 -9.19
C PRO A 259 33.71 -1.46 -9.72
N ALA A 260 34.18 -0.21 -9.76
CA ALA A 260 33.37 0.93 -10.16
C ALA A 260 32.95 0.85 -11.64
N LEU A 261 31.64 0.77 -11.88
CA LEU A 261 31.02 0.82 -13.20
C LEU A 261 30.18 2.09 -13.36
N PRO A 262 29.98 2.56 -14.60
CA PRO A 262 28.94 3.53 -14.92
C PRO A 262 27.56 3.05 -14.44
N GLU A 263 26.71 3.97 -13.98
CA GLU A 263 25.39 3.66 -13.42
C GLU A 263 24.51 2.90 -14.41
N GLU A 264 24.53 3.27 -15.70
CA GLU A 264 23.72 2.60 -16.72
C GLU A 264 24.19 1.16 -17.00
N GLU A 265 25.49 0.92 -16.95
CA GLU A 265 26.08 -0.42 -17.09
C GLU A 265 25.69 -1.31 -15.90
N LEU A 266 25.71 -0.75 -14.70
CA LEU A 266 25.27 -1.45 -13.49
C LEU A 266 23.77 -1.78 -13.54
N LEU A 267 22.94 -0.81 -13.92
CA LEU A 267 21.50 -1.00 -14.08
C LEU A 267 21.17 -2.04 -15.15
N SER A 268 21.90 -2.07 -16.26
CA SER A 268 21.76 -3.12 -17.27
C SER A 268 21.98 -4.51 -16.69
N ARG A 269 23.08 -4.69 -15.95
CA ARG A 269 23.41 -5.98 -15.31
C ARG A 269 22.38 -6.37 -14.26
N LEU A 270 21.83 -5.38 -13.54
CA LEU A 270 20.77 -5.58 -12.55
C LEU A 270 19.44 -6.00 -13.19
N LEU A 271 19.05 -5.34 -14.28
CA LEU A 271 17.75 -5.56 -14.91
C LEU A 271 17.72 -6.75 -15.86
N PHE A 272 18.74 -6.88 -16.72
CA PHE A 272 18.76 -7.85 -17.82
C PHE A 272 19.80 -8.95 -17.63
N GLY A 273 20.68 -8.83 -16.62
CA GLY A 273 21.75 -9.78 -16.39
C GLY A 273 22.93 -9.65 -17.35
N SER A 274 22.95 -8.65 -18.22
CA SER A 274 23.97 -8.46 -19.26
C SER A 274 24.52 -7.03 -19.27
N SER A 275 25.68 -6.81 -19.88
CA SER A 275 26.28 -5.47 -20.07
C SER A 275 25.48 -4.64 -21.08
N ILE A 276 25.50 -3.31 -20.95
CA ILE A 276 24.87 -2.37 -21.89
C ILE A 276 25.36 -2.55 -23.33
N THR A 277 26.61 -2.98 -23.49
CA THR A 277 27.21 -3.23 -24.80
C THR A 277 26.70 -4.51 -25.46
N GLN A 278 26.00 -5.35 -24.70
CA GLN A 278 25.39 -6.60 -25.15
C GLN A 278 23.86 -6.49 -25.19
N ILE A 279 23.30 -5.36 -24.76
CA ILE A 279 21.87 -5.09 -24.85
C ILE A 279 21.49 -4.81 -26.30
N SER A 280 20.43 -5.44 -26.78
CA SER A 280 19.84 -5.11 -28.09
C SER A 280 19.12 -3.74 -28.06
N ALA A 281 19.06 -3.01 -29.17
CA ALA A 281 18.43 -1.67 -29.22
C ALA A 281 17.02 -1.56 -28.57
N PRO A 282 16.13 -2.58 -28.62
CA PRO A 282 14.84 -2.56 -27.91
C PRO A 282 14.93 -2.61 -26.38
N GLU A 283 15.90 -3.33 -25.84
CA GLU A 283 16.11 -3.47 -24.39
C GLU A 283 16.73 -2.18 -23.81
N ALA A 284 17.56 -1.46 -24.59
CA ALA A 284 18.06 -0.13 -24.22
C ALA A 284 16.94 0.90 -24.06
N VAL A 285 15.87 0.80 -24.86
CA VAL A 285 14.67 1.65 -24.73
C VAL A 285 13.90 1.31 -23.45
N GLN A 286 13.83 0.03 -23.06
CA GLN A 286 13.19 -0.39 -21.81
C GLN A 286 13.99 0.06 -20.58
N LEU A 287 15.33 0.01 -20.66
CA LEU A 287 16.22 0.56 -19.63
C LEU A 287 15.97 2.06 -19.43
N ALA A 288 15.94 2.84 -20.51
CA ALA A 288 15.67 4.27 -20.44
C ALA A 288 14.30 4.57 -19.81
N ALA A 289 13.28 3.76 -20.11
CA ALA A 289 11.96 3.86 -19.51
C ALA A 289 11.94 3.50 -18.01
N ALA A 290 12.70 2.48 -17.59
CA ALA A 290 12.85 2.09 -16.20
C ALA A 290 13.62 3.15 -15.37
N VAL A 291 14.67 3.74 -15.93
CA VAL A 291 15.41 4.85 -15.28
C VAL A 291 14.53 6.10 -15.15
N ALA A 292 13.75 6.41 -16.19
CA ALA A 292 12.83 7.54 -16.16
C ALA A 292 11.69 7.37 -15.15
N SER A 293 11.20 6.14 -14.94
CA SER A 293 10.17 5.86 -13.94
C SER A 293 10.71 5.88 -12.50
N LEU A 294 11.97 5.46 -12.30
CA LEU A 294 12.66 5.55 -11.00
C LEU A 294 12.98 7.00 -10.59
N ARG A 295 13.28 7.90 -11.55
CA ARG A 295 13.57 9.33 -11.32
C ARG A 295 12.32 10.22 -11.14
N GLY A 296 11.16 9.63 -10.81
CA GLY A 296 9.94 10.38 -10.49
C GLY A 296 9.09 10.78 -11.70
N GLY A 297 9.34 10.21 -12.88
CA GLY A 297 8.46 10.38 -14.02
C GLY A 297 7.20 9.51 -13.86
N ASN A 298 6.02 10.11 -13.90
CA ASN A 298 4.79 9.42 -14.32
C ASN A 298 5.08 8.78 -15.68
N GLY A 299 5.50 7.51 -15.67
CA GLY A 299 6.05 6.80 -16.81
C GLY A 299 5.21 7.08 -18.04
N LEU A 300 5.80 7.79 -19.00
CA LEU A 300 5.25 7.83 -20.33
C LEU A 300 5.26 6.38 -20.80
N ASP A 301 4.08 5.82 -20.89
CA ASP A 301 3.81 4.55 -21.53
C ASP A 301 3.33 4.86 -22.95
N PRO A 302 4.18 5.42 -23.84
CA PRO A 302 3.76 5.90 -25.16
C PRO A 302 3.21 4.75 -25.99
N ILE A 303 3.72 3.52 -25.78
CA ILE A 303 3.23 2.31 -26.44
C ILE A 303 1.80 1.99 -25.97
N ASN A 304 1.50 1.99 -24.66
CA ASN A 304 0.12 1.77 -24.23
C ASN A 304 -0.82 2.96 -24.51
N LYS A 305 -0.31 4.21 -24.51
CA LYS A 305 -1.09 5.39 -24.92
C LYS A 305 -1.44 5.32 -26.41
N LEU A 306 -0.47 4.99 -27.27
CA LEU A 306 -0.68 4.78 -28.69
C LEU A 306 -1.63 3.60 -28.92
N ARG A 307 -1.41 2.46 -28.26
CA ARG A 307 -2.30 1.27 -28.29
C ARG A 307 -3.75 1.63 -27.97
N LYS A 308 -3.99 2.42 -26.93
CA LYS A 308 -5.33 2.90 -26.56
C LYS A 308 -5.91 3.88 -27.59
N ALA A 309 -5.11 4.82 -28.10
CA ALA A 309 -5.55 5.80 -29.09
C ALA A 309 -5.99 5.17 -30.42
N ILE A 310 -5.29 4.12 -30.86
CA ILE A 310 -5.59 3.39 -32.11
C ILE A 310 -6.48 2.15 -31.89
N GLY A 311 -6.94 1.91 -30.66
CA GLY A 311 -7.91 0.86 -30.33
C GLY A 311 -7.39 -0.57 -30.56
N LEU A 312 -6.14 -0.84 -30.19
CA LEU A 312 -5.52 -2.16 -30.26
C LEU A 312 -5.54 -2.86 -28.90
N ASP A 313 -5.68 -4.18 -28.91
CA ASP A 313 -5.67 -4.97 -27.69
C ASP A 313 -4.24 -5.36 -27.28
N ARG A 314 -3.32 -5.46 -28.25
CA ARG A 314 -1.90 -5.76 -28.02
C ARG A 314 -1.01 -4.91 -28.95
N LEU A 315 0.02 -4.29 -28.40
CA LEU A 315 1.09 -3.63 -29.15
C LEU A 315 2.39 -3.87 -28.40
N ARG A 316 3.36 -4.52 -29.03
CA ARG A 316 4.65 -4.87 -28.41
C ARG A 316 5.79 -4.88 -29.43
N VAL A 317 7.02 -4.70 -28.95
CA VAL A 317 8.22 -4.90 -29.74
C VAL A 317 8.76 -6.30 -29.45
N ILE A 318 9.13 -7.04 -30.50
CA ILE A 318 9.73 -8.36 -30.43
C ILE A 318 11.20 -8.24 -30.87
N GLY A 319 12.12 -8.74 -30.04
CA GLY A 319 13.54 -8.78 -30.37
C GLY A 319 13.83 -9.55 -31.66
N ALA A 320 14.99 -9.30 -32.27
CA ALA A 320 15.46 -10.03 -33.44
C ALA A 320 15.64 -11.52 -33.13
N ASP A 321 15.47 -12.36 -34.15
CA ASP A 321 15.64 -13.81 -34.07
C ASP A 321 16.49 -14.28 -35.25
N ALA A 322 17.72 -14.65 -34.95
CA ALA A 322 18.71 -15.09 -35.92
C ALA A 322 18.36 -16.45 -36.56
N THR A 323 17.57 -17.29 -35.89
CA THR A 323 17.17 -18.61 -36.42
C THR A 323 16.10 -18.50 -37.50
N THR A 324 15.22 -17.50 -37.39
CA THR A 324 14.16 -17.22 -38.36
C THR A 324 14.54 -16.12 -39.36
N GLY A 325 15.74 -15.53 -39.25
CA GLY A 325 16.19 -14.40 -40.08
C GLY A 325 15.43 -13.10 -39.82
N ARG A 326 14.62 -13.05 -38.75
CA ARG A 326 13.73 -11.93 -38.41
C ARG A 326 14.49 -10.84 -37.66
N GLY A 327 14.42 -9.61 -38.16
CA GLY A 327 14.91 -8.43 -37.46
C GLY A 327 14.06 -8.04 -36.26
N THR A 328 14.35 -6.89 -35.64
CA THR A 328 13.46 -6.33 -34.61
C THR A 328 12.09 -6.07 -35.22
N ALA A 329 11.05 -6.66 -34.64
CA ALA A 329 9.71 -6.65 -35.20
C ALA A 329 8.71 -5.97 -34.26
N ILE A 330 7.65 -5.41 -34.82
CA ILE A 330 6.52 -4.87 -34.09
C ILE A 330 5.37 -5.87 -34.20
N ALA A 331 4.80 -6.25 -33.06
CA ALA A 331 3.59 -7.07 -32.97
C ALA A 331 2.38 -6.19 -32.66
N VAL A 332 1.38 -6.28 -33.53
CA VAL A 332 0.11 -5.57 -33.43
C VAL A 332 -1.02 -6.60 -33.35
N GLY A 333 -1.83 -6.56 -32.30
CA GLY A 333 -2.89 -7.54 -32.08
C GLY A 333 -4.23 -6.94 -31.68
N LYS A 334 -5.31 -7.56 -32.16
CA LYS A 334 -6.70 -7.15 -31.87
C LYS A 334 -7.62 -8.36 -31.74
N TYR A 335 -8.50 -8.30 -30.74
CA TYR A 335 -9.62 -9.22 -30.58
C TYR A 335 -10.79 -8.74 -31.44
N LEU A 336 -11.24 -9.60 -32.35
CA LEU A 336 -12.48 -9.42 -33.09
C LEU A 336 -13.57 -10.21 -32.36
N GLY A 337 -14.18 -9.56 -31.36
CA GLY A 337 -15.12 -10.21 -30.44
C GLY A 337 -14.45 -11.13 -29.43
N ARG A 338 -15.20 -12.11 -28.89
CA ARG A 338 -14.73 -12.94 -27.76
C ARG A 338 -13.91 -14.18 -28.16
N LYS A 339 -13.92 -14.53 -29.45
CA LYS A 339 -13.41 -15.83 -29.94
C LYS A 339 -12.30 -15.73 -30.97
N PHE A 340 -12.04 -14.54 -31.53
CA PHE A 340 -11.11 -14.38 -32.64
C PHE A 340 -10.06 -13.35 -32.27
N PHE A 341 -8.79 -13.72 -32.40
CA PHE A 341 -7.65 -12.85 -32.17
C PHE A 341 -6.75 -12.87 -33.39
N VAL A 342 -6.36 -11.68 -33.86
CA VAL A 342 -5.43 -11.52 -34.97
C VAL A 342 -4.21 -10.79 -34.45
N GLU A 343 -3.02 -11.30 -34.76
CA GLU A 343 -1.74 -10.66 -34.48
C GLU A 343 -0.91 -10.60 -35.76
N LEU A 344 -0.44 -9.40 -36.10
CA LEU A 344 0.50 -9.15 -37.18
C LEU A 344 1.86 -8.82 -36.58
N VAL A 345 2.89 -9.51 -37.03
CA VAL A 345 4.30 -9.26 -36.67
C VAL A 345 5.02 -8.80 -37.91
N THR A 346 5.61 -7.62 -37.90
CA THR A 346 6.36 -7.09 -39.05
C THR A 346 7.70 -6.49 -38.61
N ASP A 347 8.76 -6.68 -39.38
CA ASP A 347 10.07 -6.07 -39.15
C ASP A 347 10.42 -5.02 -40.23
N GLY A 348 11.54 -4.32 -40.01
CA GLY A 348 12.07 -3.34 -40.98
C GLY A 348 12.91 -3.95 -42.11
N LYS A 349 13.03 -5.28 -42.20
CA LYS A 349 13.85 -6.02 -43.16
C LYS A 349 13.02 -6.89 -44.12
N GLY A 350 11.69 -6.83 -44.05
CA GLY A 350 10.77 -7.52 -44.96
C GLY A 350 10.12 -8.77 -44.38
N TYR A 351 10.37 -9.13 -43.12
CA TYR A 351 9.61 -10.17 -42.43
C TYR A 351 8.23 -9.64 -42.04
N SER A 352 7.21 -10.35 -42.50
CA SER A 352 5.84 -10.27 -42.00
C SER A 352 5.32 -11.66 -41.64
N ALA A 353 4.62 -11.76 -40.51
CA ALA A 353 3.89 -12.96 -40.09
C ALA A 353 2.53 -12.58 -39.50
N THR A 354 1.49 -13.27 -39.97
CA THR A 354 0.13 -13.11 -39.48
C THR A 354 -0.27 -14.36 -38.73
N SER A 355 -0.66 -14.20 -37.47
CA SER A 355 -1.20 -15.25 -36.61
C SER A 355 -2.68 -15.00 -36.35
N ILE A 356 -3.47 -16.04 -36.51
CA ILE A 356 -4.91 -16.02 -36.24
C ILE A 356 -5.19 -17.10 -35.20
N GLU A 357 -5.79 -16.71 -34.09
CA GLU A 357 -6.29 -17.63 -33.07
C GLU A 357 -7.81 -17.61 -33.06
N PHE A 358 -8.42 -18.78 -33.24
CA PHE A 358 -9.85 -18.99 -33.08
C PHE A 358 -10.14 -19.91 -31.88
N ARG A 359 -10.81 -19.37 -30.88
CA ARG A 359 -11.20 -20.09 -29.68
C ARG A 359 -12.53 -20.80 -29.89
N ILE A 360 -12.48 -22.13 -29.95
CA ILE A 360 -13.66 -23.00 -30.08
C ILE A 360 -14.37 -23.10 -28.73
N THR A 361 -13.62 -23.47 -27.69
CA THR A 361 -14.10 -23.57 -26.30
C THR A 361 -13.13 -22.87 -25.35
N ARG A 362 -13.41 -22.86 -24.04
CA ARG A 362 -12.48 -22.28 -23.06
C ARG A 362 -11.12 -23.02 -22.99
N TRP A 363 -11.05 -24.26 -23.46
CA TRP A 363 -9.88 -25.13 -23.38
C TRP A 363 -9.32 -25.54 -24.76
N LEU A 364 -9.97 -25.16 -25.86
CA LEU A 364 -9.58 -25.53 -27.22
C LEU A 364 -9.50 -24.32 -28.14
N SER A 365 -8.36 -24.19 -28.83
CA SER A 365 -8.07 -23.13 -29.79
C SER A 365 -7.43 -23.67 -31.08
N LEU A 366 -7.79 -23.08 -32.21
CA LEU A 366 -7.14 -23.28 -33.49
C LEU A 366 -6.21 -22.09 -33.75
N LEU A 367 -4.97 -22.39 -34.14
CA LEU A 367 -3.96 -21.38 -34.47
C LEU A 367 -3.56 -21.54 -35.94
N GLY A 368 -3.81 -20.53 -36.75
CA GLY A 368 -3.24 -20.39 -38.08
C GLY A 368 -2.06 -19.44 -38.03
N THR A 369 -0.94 -19.79 -38.67
CA THR A 369 0.20 -18.88 -38.83
C THR A 369 0.67 -18.89 -40.27
N ILE A 370 0.78 -17.70 -40.85
CA ILE A 370 1.30 -17.48 -42.20
C ILE A 370 2.49 -16.54 -42.06
N SER A 371 3.65 -16.93 -42.59
CA SER A 371 4.86 -16.10 -42.54
C SER A 371 5.46 -15.93 -43.94
N SER A 372 6.14 -14.81 -44.16
CA SER A 372 6.78 -14.45 -45.44
C SER A 372 8.11 -15.16 -45.70
N LEU A 373 8.78 -15.68 -44.66
CA LEU A 373 10.08 -16.35 -44.78
C LEU A 373 9.97 -17.88 -44.89
N SER A 374 8.90 -18.48 -44.39
CA SER A 374 8.63 -19.91 -44.59
C SER A 374 7.59 -20.09 -45.69
N GLN A 375 7.92 -20.75 -46.80
CA GLN A 375 6.93 -21.22 -47.80
C GLN A 375 5.93 -22.26 -47.23
N GLN A 376 5.95 -22.50 -45.91
CA GLN A 376 5.04 -23.38 -45.21
C GLN A 376 4.01 -22.54 -44.45
N SER A 377 2.78 -22.52 -44.96
CA SER A 377 1.60 -22.16 -44.17
C SER A 377 1.38 -23.25 -43.11
N GLY A 378 1.42 -22.89 -41.83
CA GLY A 378 1.26 -23.82 -40.72
C GLY A 378 -0.10 -23.68 -40.06
N LEU A 379 -0.89 -24.76 -40.03
CA LEU A 379 -2.10 -24.84 -39.21
C LEU A 379 -1.79 -25.71 -37.99
N ASN A 380 -1.86 -25.13 -36.80
CA ASN A 380 -1.58 -25.81 -35.54
C ASN A 380 -2.85 -25.84 -34.68
N VAL A 381 -3.14 -26.99 -34.07
CA VAL A 381 -4.23 -27.13 -33.10
C VAL A 381 -3.64 -27.11 -31.71
N LYS A 382 -4.12 -26.21 -30.84
CA LYS A 382 -3.65 -26.10 -29.45
C LYS A 382 -4.80 -26.36 -28.49
N ALA A 383 -4.68 -27.44 -27.71
CA ALA A 383 -5.53 -27.73 -26.58
C ALA A 383 -4.77 -27.42 -25.28
N SER A 384 -5.40 -26.68 -24.36
CA SER A 384 -4.84 -26.42 -23.02
C SER A 384 -5.88 -26.80 -21.97
N LYS A 385 -5.48 -27.64 -21.00
CA LYS A 385 -6.33 -28.03 -19.88
C LYS A 385 -5.91 -27.22 -18.66
N ASP A 386 -6.76 -26.27 -18.25
CA ASP A 386 -6.61 -25.59 -16.95
C ASP A 386 -6.99 -26.58 -15.84
N TYR A 387 -6.20 -26.62 -14.76
CA TYR A 387 -6.54 -27.29 -13.50
C TYR A 387 -7.18 -26.31 -12.52
#